data_AF-A0A8C6VTT2-F1
#
_entry.id   AF-A0A8C6VTT2-F1
#
_cell.length_a   1.000
_cell.length_b   1.000
_cell.length_c   1.000
_cell.angle_alpha   90.00
_cell.angle_beta   90.00
_cell.angle_gamma   90.00
#
_symmetry.space_group_name_H-M   'P 1'
#
loop_
_entity.id
_entity.type
_entity.pdbx_description
1 polymer ?
#
loop_
_entity_poly.entity_id
_entity_poly.type
_entity_poly.pdbx_seq_one_letter_code
_entity_poly.pdbx_strand_id
1 'polypeptide(L)'
;IASNIVLPQQASRAQILDKATEYIQFMRRKNHTHQQDIDDLKKQNALLEQQVRALEKAKGNTQLQTNYSSDSSLYKNRKGSAVSAFDGGSDSTSESEPEEPPSRKKLRVEAS
;
A
#
# COMPACT_ATOMS: atom_id res chain seq x y z
N ILE A 1 58.87 -28.49 -8.96
CA ILE A 1 58.30 -27.31 -8.27
C ILE A 1 56.91 -27.73 -7.80
N ALA A 2 56.76 -28.11 -6.53
CA ALA A 2 55.47 -28.51 -5.99
C ALA A 2 54.72 -27.25 -5.52
N SER A 3 53.65 -26.91 -6.21
CA SER A 3 52.77 -25.80 -5.85
C SER A 3 52.03 -26.16 -4.57
N ASN A 4 52.35 -25.46 -3.47
CA ASN A 4 51.57 -25.51 -2.23
C ASN A 4 50.17 -24.94 -2.51
N ILE A 5 49.20 -25.82 -2.73
CA ILE A 5 47.79 -25.47 -2.74
C ILE A 5 47.40 -25.22 -1.29
N VAL A 6 47.31 -23.95 -0.90
CA VAL A 6 46.71 -23.55 0.38
C VAL A 6 45.20 -23.71 0.23
N LEU A 7 44.68 -24.84 0.68
CA LEU A 7 43.23 -25.00 0.88
C LEU A 7 42.79 -24.02 1.98
N PRO A 8 41.65 -23.32 1.83
CA PRO A 8 41.12 -22.47 2.88
C PRO A 8 40.99 -23.30 4.17
N GLN A 9 41.71 -22.87 5.21
CA GLN A 9 41.74 -23.54 6.50
C GLN A 9 40.29 -23.69 7.00
N GLN A 10 39.90 -24.91 7.41
CA GLN A 10 38.59 -25.14 7.99
C GLN A 10 38.39 -24.19 9.18
N ALA A 11 37.31 -23.41 9.16
CA ALA A 11 37.00 -22.50 10.24
C ALA A 11 36.78 -23.29 11.54
N SER A 12 37.43 -22.86 12.63
CA SER A 12 37.22 -23.46 13.94
C SER A 12 35.80 -23.18 14.43
N ARG A 13 35.29 -24.04 15.32
CA ARG A 13 33.95 -23.85 15.91
C ARG A 13 33.80 -22.48 16.56
N ALA A 14 34.85 -21.98 17.23
CA ALA A 14 34.87 -20.65 17.82
C ALA A 14 34.73 -19.56 16.75
N GLN A 15 35.51 -19.63 15.67
CA GLN A 15 35.43 -18.67 14.56
C GLN A 15 34.05 -18.63 13.91
N ILE A 16 33.40 -19.79 13.75
CA ILE A 16 32.04 -19.87 13.19
C ILE A 16 31.03 -19.21 14.14
N LEU A 17 31.14 -19.45 15.44
CA LEU A 17 30.26 -18.84 16.44
C LEU A 17 30.46 -17.32 16.53
N ASP A 18 31.70 -16.85 16.48
CA ASP A 18 32.04 -15.43 16.47
C ASP A 18 31.45 -14.75 15.23
N LYS A 19 31.64 -15.34 14.04
CA LYS A 19 31.09 -14.81 12.79
C LYS A 19 29.57 -14.86 12.75
N ALA A 20 28.95 -15.91 13.27
CA ALA A 20 27.50 -15.99 13.38
C ALA A 20 26.95 -14.90 14.31
N THR A 21 27.61 -14.66 15.45
CA THR A 21 27.22 -13.62 16.40
C THR A 21 27.34 -12.23 15.78
N GLU A 22 28.45 -11.94 15.13
CA GLU A 22 28.68 -10.69 14.39
C GLU A 22 27.62 -10.49 13.30
N TYR A 23 27.34 -11.54 12.52
CA TYR A 23 26.35 -11.48 11.44
C TYR A 23 24.92 -11.26 11.96
N ILE A 24 24.52 -11.92 13.04
CA ILE A 24 23.21 -11.70 13.68
C ILE A 24 23.08 -10.23 14.10
N GLN A 25 24.10 -9.66 14.74
CA GLN A 25 24.08 -8.27 15.17
C GLN A 25 24.06 -7.30 14.00
N PHE A 26 24.84 -7.58 12.95
CA PHE A 26 24.83 -6.82 11.71
C PHE A 26 23.44 -6.83 11.06
N MET A 27 22.84 -8.01 10.89
CA MET A 27 21.52 -8.15 10.28
C MET A 27 20.42 -7.49 11.11
N ARG A 28 20.50 -7.52 12.44
CA ARG A 28 19.59 -6.77 13.32
C ARG A 28 19.65 -5.26 13.04
N ARG A 29 20.87 -4.69 12.97
CA ARG A 29 21.07 -3.27 12.64
C ARG A 29 20.57 -2.96 11.24
N LYS A 30 20.90 -3.80 10.25
CA LYS A 30 20.47 -3.65 8.86
C LYS A 30 18.94 -3.65 8.73
N ASN A 31 18.26 -4.58 9.40
CA ASN A 31 16.79 -4.64 9.41
C ASN A 31 16.18 -3.40 10.06
N HIS A 32 16.82 -2.84 11.09
CA HIS A 32 16.35 -1.61 11.72
C HIS A 32 16.41 -0.42 10.75
N THR A 33 17.52 -0.26 10.01
CA THR A 33 17.64 0.76 8.96
C THR A 33 16.58 0.56 7.88
N HIS A 34 16.39 -0.66 7.39
CA HIS A 34 15.34 -0.94 6.41
C HIS A 34 13.93 -0.62 6.93
N GLN A 35 13.66 -0.86 8.21
CA GLN A 35 12.37 -0.51 8.80
C GLN A 35 12.17 1.02 8.83
N GLN A 36 13.21 1.78 9.19
CA GLN A 36 13.19 3.25 9.12
C GLN A 36 12.91 3.73 7.69
N ASP A 37 13.64 3.18 6.70
CA ASP A 37 13.44 3.52 5.28
C ASP A 37 12.00 3.23 4.82
N ILE A 38 11.44 2.08 5.23
CA ILE A 38 10.05 1.71 4.91
C ILE A 38 9.06 2.71 5.54
N ASP A 39 9.27 3.09 6.79
CA ASP A 39 8.37 4.01 7.50
C ASP A 39 8.41 5.41 6.88
N ASP A 40 9.60 5.88 6.49
CA ASP A 40 9.79 7.14 5.77
C ASP A 40 9.12 7.12 4.39
N LEU A 41 9.30 6.04 3.63
CA LEU A 41 8.64 5.87 2.32
C LEU A 41 7.11 5.82 2.44
N LYS A 42 6.58 5.15 3.47
CA LYS A 42 5.13 5.14 3.73
C LYS A 42 4.59 6.54 4.00
N LYS A 43 5.31 7.34 4.80
CA LYS A 43 4.94 8.72 5.08
C LYS A 43 4.96 9.58 3.82
N GLN A 44 5.99 9.43 2.98
CA GLN A 44 6.08 10.13 1.70
C GLN A 44 4.93 9.73 0.75
N ASN A 45 4.63 8.44 0.63
CA ASN A 45 3.53 7.96 -0.20
C ASN A 45 2.18 8.50 0.27
N ALA A 46 1.92 8.52 1.58
CA ALA A 46 0.68 9.09 2.11
C ALA A 46 0.50 10.58 1.73
N LEU A 47 1.58 11.36 1.75
CA LEU A 47 1.55 12.76 1.31
C LEU A 47 1.31 12.88 -0.20
N LEU A 48 1.98 12.05 -1.01
CA LEU A 48 1.79 12.06 -2.46
C LEU A 48 0.36 11.67 -2.84
N GLU A 49 -0.21 10.63 -2.22
CA GLU A 49 -1.60 10.24 -2.45
C GLU A 49 -2.57 11.36 -2.06
N GLN A 50 -2.31 12.07 -0.95
CA GLN A 50 -3.12 13.22 -0.57
C GLN A 50 -3.07 14.33 -1.63
N GLN A 51 -1.88 14.60 -2.20
CA GLN A 51 -1.72 15.58 -3.28
C GLN A 51 -2.45 15.14 -4.55
N VAL A 52 -2.33 13.86 -4.94
CA VAL A 52 -3.04 13.30 -6.09
C VAL A 52 -4.55 13.45 -5.92
N ARG A 53 -5.10 13.03 -4.78
CA ARG A 53 -6.53 13.18 -4.45
C ARG A 53 -7.00 14.65 -4.51
N ALA A 54 -6.19 15.58 -4.01
CA ALA A 54 -6.51 17.02 -4.05
C ALA A 54 -6.53 17.56 -5.49
N LEU A 55 -5.57 17.15 -6.33
CA LEU A 55 -5.50 17.54 -7.73
C LEU A 55 -6.63 16.94 -8.56
N GLU A 56 -6.99 15.68 -8.32
CA GLU A 56 -8.13 15.03 -8.95
C GLU A 56 -9.45 15.75 -8.60
N LYS A 57 -9.63 16.12 -7.33
CA LYS A 57 -10.78 16.93 -6.89
C LYS A 57 -10.79 18.31 -7.55
N ALA A 58 -9.65 18.99 -7.63
CA ALA A 58 -9.57 20.31 -8.28
C ALA A 58 -9.90 20.23 -9.78
N LYS A 59 -9.37 19.24 -10.49
CA LYS A 59 -9.67 19.00 -11.92
C LYS A 59 -11.14 18.63 -12.14
N GLY A 60 -11.71 17.79 -11.29
CA GLY A 60 -13.14 17.45 -11.31
C GLY A 60 -14.04 18.66 -11.03
N ASN A 61 -13.67 19.49 -10.05
CA ASN A 61 -14.39 20.73 -9.75
C ASN A 61 -14.35 21.74 -10.90
N THR A 62 -13.25 21.84 -11.65
CA THR A 62 -13.20 22.72 -12.84
C THR A 62 -14.18 22.25 -13.93
N GLN A 63 -14.32 20.95 -14.16
CA GLN A 63 -15.33 20.44 -15.12
C GLN A 63 -16.77 20.58 -14.61
N LEU A 64 -16.99 20.43 -13.30
CA LEU A 64 -18.33 20.64 -12.73
C LEU A 64 -18.71 22.13 -12.69
N GLN A 65 -17.77 23.06 -12.48
CA GLN A 65 -18.08 24.49 -12.57
C GLN A 65 -18.37 24.95 -14.00
N THR A 66 -17.75 24.37 -15.02
CA THR A 66 -18.15 24.61 -16.42
C THR A 66 -19.52 24.02 -16.77
N ASN A 67 -20.00 23.02 -16.01
CA ASN A 67 -21.32 22.42 -16.21
C ASN A 67 -22.45 22.98 -15.33
N TYR A 68 -22.14 23.70 -14.23
CA TYR A 68 -23.14 24.34 -13.37
C TYR A 68 -23.27 25.86 -13.60
N SER A 69 -22.47 26.44 -14.49
CA SER A 69 -22.60 27.84 -14.92
C SER A 69 -23.06 27.94 -16.38
N SER A 70 -24.19 27.31 -16.69
CA SER A 70 -25.11 27.74 -17.75
C SER A 70 -26.43 27.03 -17.54
N ASP A 71 -27.33 27.75 -16.88
CA ASP A 71 -28.77 27.72 -17.13
C ASP A 71 -29.39 26.31 -17.25
N SER A 72 -30.04 25.89 -16.16
CA SER A 72 -31.11 24.89 -16.18
C SER A 72 -32.28 25.43 -17.03
N SER A 73 -32.04 25.59 -18.33
CA SER A 73 -33.07 25.75 -19.34
C SER A 73 -33.66 24.37 -19.54
N LEU A 74 -34.61 24.05 -18.64
CA LEU A 74 -35.72 23.16 -18.92
C LEU A 74 -35.97 23.15 -20.42
N TYR A 75 -35.69 22.03 -21.10
CA TYR A 75 -35.99 21.82 -22.52
C TYR A 75 -37.49 21.99 -22.75
N LYS A 76 -37.94 23.25 -22.85
CA LYS A 76 -39.26 23.64 -23.29
C LYS A 76 -39.13 23.74 -24.80
N ASN A 77 -39.85 22.88 -25.52
CA ASN A 77 -40.02 23.08 -26.96
C ASN A 77 -40.62 24.49 -27.19
N ARG A 78 -40.51 25.09 -28.39
CA ARG A 78 -40.97 26.48 -28.69
C ARG A 78 -42.42 26.80 -28.26
N LYS A 79 -43.21 25.79 -27.89
CA LYS A 79 -44.57 25.90 -27.33
C LYS A 79 -44.66 25.92 -25.80
N GLY A 80 -43.54 25.97 -25.06
CA GLY A 80 -43.52 26.27 -23.63
C GLY A 80 -43.94 25.16 -22.66
N SER A 81 -44.25 23.95 -23.12
CA SER A 81 -44.66 22.84 -22.23
C SER A 81 -43.47 22.11 -21.61
N ALA A 82 -43.53 21.84 -20.31
CA ALA A 82 -42.51 21.11 -19.56
C ALA A 82 -42.61 19.60 -19.83
N VAL A 83 -41.52 18.98 -20.26
CA VAL A 83 -41.38 17.51 -20.34
C VAL A 83 -40.70 17.03 -19.05
N SER A 84 -41.43 16.27 -18.24
CA SER A 84 -40.91 15.64 -17.01
C SER A 84 -40.04 14.44 -17.36
N ALA A 85 -38.78 14.44 -16.96
CA ALA A 85 -37.86 13.32 -17.11
C ALA A 85 -37.73 12.55 -15.78
N PHE A 86 -38.28 11.33 -15.77
CA PHE A 86 -37.90 10.13 -15.00
C PHE A 86 -37.37 10.31 -13.56
N ASP A 87 -38.19 9.90 -12.58
CA ASP A 87 -37.79 9.64 -11.18
C ASP A 87 -37.09 8.26 -11.12
N GLY A 88 -35.75 8.27 -11.22
CA GLY A 88 -34.92 7.08 -11.17
C GLY A 88 -34.08 7.03 -9.91
N GLY A 89 -34.73 6.74 -8.77
CA GLY A 89 -34.05 6.47 -7.50
C GLY A 89 -33.14 5.24 -7.59
N SER A 90 -31.95 5.31 -6.99
CA SER A 90 -31.14 4.14 -6.68
C SER A 90 -30.41 4.36 -5.36
N ASP A 91 -30.90 3.69 -4.35
CA ASP A 91 -30.28 3.43 -3.05
C ASP A 91 -29.24 2.31 -3.20
N SER A 92 -27.97 2.68 -3.29
CA SER A 92 -26.88 1.69 -3.26
C SER A 92 -26.44 1.45 -1.82
N THR A 93 -26.88 0.34 -1.22
CA THR A 93 -26.39 -0.17 0.06
C THR A 93 -25.08 -0.94 -0.17
N SER A 94 -23.96 -0.44 0.37
CA SER A 94 -22.68 -1.15 0.33
C SER A 94 -22.56 -2.05 1.57
N GLU A 95 -22.67 -3.36 1.36
CA GLU A 95 -22.39 -4.40 2.34
C GLU A 95 -20.87 -4.57 2.45
N SER A 96 -20.30 -4.31 3.64
CA SER A 96 -18.87 -4.51 3.92
C SER A 96 -18.72 -5.68 4.89
N GLU A 97 -18.16 -6.80 4.43
CA GLU A 97 -17.74 -7.89 5.31
C GLU A 97 -16.46 -7.52 6.07
N PRO A 98 -16.34 -7.82 7.38
CA PRO A 98 -15.08 -7.67 8.10
C PRO A 98 -14.15 -8.87 7.84
N GLU A 99 -12.91 -8.58 7.41
CA GLU A 99 -11.80 -9.54 7.34
C GLU A 99 -11.54 -10.23 8.68
N GLU A 100 -11.50 -11.57 8.67
CA GLU A 100 -11.12 -12.39 9.82
C GLU A 100 -9.58 -12.44 9.97
N PRO A 101 -9.01 -12.12 11.14
CA PRO A 101 -7.56 -12.14 11.34
C PRO A 101 -7.01 -13.57 11.41
N PRO A 102 -5.82 -13.86 10.83
CA PRO A 102 -5.27 -15.21 10.78
C PRO A 102 -4.85 -15.71 12.18
N SER A 103 -5.58 -16.70 12.70
CA SER A 103 -5.26 -17.40 13.93
C SER A 103 -3.93 -18.16 13.82
N ARG A 104 -2.93 -17.79 14.61
CA ARG A 104 -1.66 -18.51 14.73
C ARG A 104 -1.72 -19.63 15.77
N LYS A 105 -0.88 -20.64 15.50
CA LYS A 105 -0.28 -21.69 16.39
C LYS A 105 -1.15 -22.97 16.48
N LYS A 106 -0.59 -24.19 16.42
CA LYS A 106 0.57 -24.71 17.18
C LYS A 106 1.24 -25.90 16.45
N LEU A 107 2.57 -25.94 16.44
CA LEU A 107 3.37 -27.12 16.06
C LEU A 107 3.41 -28.10 17.24
N ARG A 108 2.87 -29.30 17.07
CA ARG A 108 2.89 -30.38 18.06
C ARG A 108 4.26 -31.05 18.02
N VAL A 109 5.04 -30.90 19.09
CA VAL A 109 6.20 -31.73 19.38
C VAL A 109 5.66 -33.03 19.98
N GLU A 110 5.86 -34.16 19.31
CA GLU A 110 5.79 -35.48 19.95
C GLU A 110 7.22 -36.00 20.06
N ALA A 111 7.59 -36.41 21.27
CA ALA A 111 8.80 -37.14 21.58
C ALA A 111 8.40 -38.61 21.82
N SER A 112 9.02 -39.54 21.10
CA SER A 112 9.33 -40.91 21.53
C SER A 112 10.32 -41.52 20.54
#